data_AF-F2WSH9-F1
#
_entry.id   AF-F2WSH9-F1
#
_cell.length_a   1.000
_cell.length_b   1.000
_cell.length_c   1.000
_cell.angle_alpha   90.00
_cell.angle_beta   90.00
_cell.angle_gamma   90.00
#
_symmetry.space_group_name_H-M   'P 1'
#
loop_
_entity.id
_entity.type
_entity.pdbx_description
1 polymer ?
#
loop_
_entity_poly.entity_id
_entity_poly.type
_entity_poly.pdbx_seq_one_letter_code
_entity_poly.pdbx_strand_id
1 'polypeptide(L)' 'LLFLHQTGSSNPLGMKMNIDKIPFHPFFSLKDTMGFIILLFCLITLTLSYPYYWGDPDNFIPANPLVT' A
#
# COMPACT_ATOMS: atom_id res chain seq x y z
N LEU A 1 15.63 2.67 1.51
CA LEU A 1 16.01 1.69 0.47
C LEU A 1 17.51 1.39 0.40
N LEU A 2 18.41 2.31 0.77
CA LEU A 2 19.87 2.08 0.73
C LEU A 2 20.31 0.76 1.38
N PHE A 3 19.92 0.50 2.64
CA PHE A 3 20.30 -0.74 3.34
C PHE A 3 19.68 -2.00 2.71
N LEU A 4 18.44 -1.90 2.21
CA LEU A 4 17.78 -3.01 1.50
C LEU A 4 18.51 -3.36 0.21
N HIS A 5 19.06 -2.39 -0.52
CA HIS A 5 19.85 -2.66 -1.72
C HIS A 5 21.19 -3.34 -1.41
N GLN A 6 21.77 -3.08 -0.23
CA GLN A 6 23.01 -3.74 0.20
C GLN A 6 22.77 -5.22 0.54
N THR A 7 21.66 -5.55 1.21
CA THR A 7 21.33 -6.92 1.61
C THR A 7 20.55 -7.70 0.55
N GLY A 8 19.81 -7.01 -0.32
CA GLY A 8 18.75 -7.58 -1.15
C GLY A 8 17.47 -7.87 -0.38
N SER A 9 16.41 -8.22 -1.11
CA SER A 9 15.15 -8.71 -0.54
C SER A 9 15.28 -10.16 -0.04
N SER A 10 14.42 -10.55 0.90
CA SER A 10 14.21 -11.94 1.30
C SER A 10 13.17 -12.62 0.40
N ASN A 11 13.09 -13.96 0.48
CA ASN A 11 12.03 -14.75 -0.15
C ASN A 11 11.15 -15.44 0.91
N PRO A 12 9.93 -15.89 0.54
CA PRO A 12 9.02 -16.57 1.46
C PRO A 12 9.58 -17.83 2.12
N LEU A 13 10.54 -18.51 1.47
CA LEU A 13 11.17 -19.72 2.00
C LEU A 13 12.31 -19.42 2.99
N GLY A 14 12.73 -18.17 3.14
CA GLY A 14 13.84 -17.76 4.01
C GLY A 14 15.21 -18.31 3.60
N MET A 15 15.34 -18.90 2.41
CA MET A 15 16.59 -19.51 1.92
C MET A 15 17.44 -18.52 1.12
N LYS A 16 18.72 -18.84 0.89
CA LYS A 16 19.63 -17.97 0.11
C LYS A 16 19.14 -17.80 -1.34
N MET A 17 18.95 -16.54 -1.73
CA MET A 17 18.43 -16.10 -3.03
C MET A 17 19.42 -16.20 -4.21
N ASN A 18 20.71 -16.43 -3.97
CA ASN A 18 21.75 -16.24 -4.99
C ASN A 18 21.69 -17.22 -6.17
N ILE A 19 20.88 -18.28 -6.07
CA ILE A 19 20.79 -19.34 -7.09
C ILE A 19 19.80 -18.95 -8.20
N ASP A 20 18.78 -18.15 -7.89
CA ASP A 20 17.72 -17.82 -8.85
C ASP A 20 17.26 -16.36 -8.68
N LYS A 21 18.08 -15.43 -9.20
CA LYS A 21 17.73 -14.01 -9.25
C LYS A 21 17.28 -13.62 -10.65
N ILE A 22 16.06 -13.09 -10.74
CA ILE A 22 15.53 -12.45 -11.94
C ILE A 22 15.72 -10.93 -11.88
N PRO A 23 15.88 -10.25 -13.03
CA PRO A 23 15.98 -8.80 -13.07
C PRO A 23 14.66 -8.14 -12.62
N PHE A 24 14.77 -6.93 -12.05
CA PHE A 24 13.59 -6.20 -11.57
C PHE A 24 12.62 -5.84 -12.71
N HIS A 25 13.15 -5.30 -13.80
CA HIS A 25 12.39 -5.04 -15.02
C HIS A 25 12.60 -6.20 -16.01
N PRO A 26 11.54 -6.75 -16.63
CA PRO A 26 10.15 -6.27 -16.61
C PRO A 26 9.28 -6.84 -15.48
N PHE A 27 9.73 -7.88 -14.78
CA PHE A 27 8.88 -8.74 -13.95
C PHE A 27 8.22 -8.01 -12.76
N PHE A 28 9.02 -7.45 -11.86
CA PHE A 28 8.51 -6.76 -10.68
C PHE A 28 7.89 -5.41 -11.04
N SER A 29 8.40 -4.74 -12.07
CA SER A 29 7.78 -3.50 -12.56
C SER A 29 6.33 -3.71 -13.00
N LEU A 30 6.04 -4.76 -13.78
CA LEU A 30 4.66 -5.09 -14.18
C LEU A 30 3.80 -5.59 -13.01
N LYS A 31 4.39 -6.33 -12.08
CA LYS A 31 3.69 -6.79 -10.87
C LYS A 31 3.26 -5.59 -10.00
N ASP A 32 4.16 -4.62 -9.82
CA ASP A 32 3.93 -3.45 -9.00
C ASP A 32 2.91 -2.50 -9.64
N THR A 33 2.94 -2.32 -10.96
CA THR A 33 1.91 -1.52 -11.66
C THR A 33 0.52 -2.15 -11.55
N MET A 34 0.41 -3.48 -11.66
CA MET A 34 -0.87 -4.17 -11.43
C MET A 34 -1.37 -3.95 -9.99
N GLY A 35 -0.48 -4.09 -8.99
CA GLY A 35 -0.83 -3.81 -7.59
C GLY A 35 -1.28 -2.36 -7.39
N PHE A 36 -0.62 -1.41 -8.03
CA PHE A 36 -1.00 0.01 -7.97
C PHE A 36 -2.37 0.29 -8.59
N ILE A 37 -2.71 -0.37 -9.71
CA ILE A 37 -4.04 -0.26 -10.32
C ILE A 37 -5.13 -0.76 -9.37
N ILE A 38 -4.90 -1.90 -8.69
CA ILE A 38 -5.85 -2.43 -7.71
C ILE A 38 -6.02 -1.46 -6.54
N LEU A 39 -4.92 -0.92 -6.00
CA LEU A 39 -4.96 0.07 -4.92
C LEU A 39 -5.75 1.31 -5.32
N LEU A 40 -5.50 1.85 -6.51
CA LEU A 40 -6.24 3.01 -7.02
C LEU A 40 -7.72 2.69 -7.22
N PHE A 41 -8.05 1.51 -7.74
CA PHE A 41 -9.44 1.08 -7.88
C PHE A 41 -10.16 1.07 -6.52
N CYS A 42 -9.54 0.48 -5.49
CA CYS A 42 -10.08 0.48 -4.14
C CYS A 42 -10.23 1.89 -3.55
N LEU A 43 -9.27 2.79 -3.80
CA LEU A 43 -9.35 4.17 -3.32
C LEU A 43 -10.46 4.96 -4.04
N ILE A 44 -10.61 4.77 -5.35
CA ILE A 44 -11.65 5.44 -6.14
C ILE A 44 -13.03 4.96 -5.72
N THR A 45 -13.22 3.65 -5.49
CA THR A 45 -14.52 3.14 -5.00
C THR A 45 -14.86 3.67 -3.61
N LEU A 46 -13.87 3.74 -2.71
CA LEU A 46 -14.09 4.31 -1.37
C LEU A 46 -14.47 5.80 -1.46
N THR A 47 -13.73 6.59 -2.23
CA THR A 47 -13.96 8.04 -2.32
C THR A 47 -15.24 8.41 -3.07
N LEU A 48 -15.60 7.70 -4.15
CA LEU A 48 -16.77 8.04 -4.96
C LEU A 48 -18.07 7.39 -4.47
N SER A 49 -18.02 6.15 -3.96
CA SER A 49 -19.22 5.43 -3.54
C SER A 49 -19.51 5.56 -2.04
N TYR A 50 -18.47 5.65 -1.21
CA TYR A 50 -18.62 5.59 0.26
C TYR A 50 -17.66 6.55 1.01
N PRO A 51 -17.70 7.86 0.72
CA PRO A 51 -16.68 8.81 1.18
C PRO A 51 -16.52 8.92 2.70
N TYR A 52 -17.57 8.61 3.46
CA TYR A 52 -17.60 8.75 4.92
C TYR A 52 -17.63 7.43 5.67
N TYR A 53 -17.51 6.28 4.99
CA TYR A 53 -17.64 4.97 5.63
C TYR A 53 -16.58 4.70 6.70
N TRP A 54 -15.40 5.31 6.54
CA TRP A 54 -14.29 5.22 7.49
C TRP A 54 -14.10 6.50 8.30
N GLY A 55 -15.05 7.44 8.23
CA GLY A 55 -15.04 8.68 8.99
C GLY A 55 -15.93 8.58 10.23
N ASP A 56 -15.59 9.38 11.25
CA ASP A 56 -16.43 9.55 12.43
C ASP A 56 -17.50 10.63 12.15
N PRO A 57 -18.82 10.34 12.30
CA PRO A 57 -19.87 11.34 12.09
C PRO A 57 -19.76 12.56 13.00
N ASP A 58 -19.16 12.44 14.20
CA ASP A 58 -19.03 13.56 15.13
C ASP A 58 -18.07 14.64 14.60
N ASN A 59 -17.15 14.29 13.69
CA ASN A 59 -16.24 15.25 13.03
C ASN A 59 -16.96 16.22 12.07
N PHE A 60 -18.25 16.05 11.80
CA PHE A 60 -19.06 17.06 11.12
C PHE A 60 -19.57 18.16 12.06
N ILE A 61 -19.46 17.97 13.37
CA ILE A 61 -19.86 18.95 14.39
C ILE A 61 -18.62 19.76 14.79
N PRO A 62 -18.68 21.11 14.80
CA PRO A 62 -17.57 21.93 15.29
C PRO A 62 -17.24 21.60 16.75
N ALA A 63 -15.94 21.53 17.06
CA ALA A 63 -15.48 21.21 18.41
C ALA A 63 -16.02 22.22 19.45
N ASN A 64 -16.59 21.70 20.53
CA ASN A 64 -17.03 22.49 21.68
C ASN A 64 -16.26 22.04 22.93
N PRO A 65 -15.36 22.87 23.49
CA PRO A 65 -14.54 22.47 24.64
C PRO A 65 -15.34 22.27 25.94
N LEU A 66 -16.62 22.63 25.97
CA LEU A 66 -17.50 22.50 27.11
C LEU A 66 -18.35 21.22 27.07
N VAL A 67 -18.30 20.47 25.97
CA VAL A 67 -19.10 19.25 25.75
C VAL A 67 -18.20 18.18 25.15
N THR A 68 -18.15 17.03 25.81
CA THR A 68 -17.48 15.82 25.33
C THR A 68 -18.44 14.94 24.58
#